data_AF-A0A914VJE3-F1
#
_entry.id   AF-A0A914VJE3-F1
#
_cell.length_a   1.000
_cell.length_b   1.000
_cell.length_c   1.000
_cell.angle_alpha   90.00
_cell.angle_beta   90.00
_cell.angle_gamma   90.00
#
_symmetry.space_group_name_H-M   'P 1'
#
loop_
_entity.id
_entity.type
_entity.pdbx_description
1 polymer ?
#
loop_
_entity_poly.entity_id
_entity_poly.type
_entity_poly.pdbx_seq_one_letter_code
_entity_poly.pdbx_strand_id
1 'polypeptide(L)'
;MTTMDVEEQLQRMNLTSLDQLGVAMQSQPSQRENLREDQIENSEGGYVWAVNDLNRVRRFLILGTTGGSFYASEKTLTMENAKALIDIIEKGNGALILREIVEISLDGRAPNQNSTLFALALCARSRNHNF
;
A
#
# COMPACT_ATOMS: atom_id res chain seq x y z
N MET A 1 58.75 20.58 -17.92
CA MET A 1 57.38 20.48 -17.39
C MET A 1 56.62 19.59 -18.37
N THR A 2 56.80 18.28 -18.19
CA THR A 2 56.24 17.26 -19.08
C THR A 2 55.04 16.68 -18.35
N THR A 3 53.84 16.94 -18.85
CA THR A 3 52.61 16.38 -18.31
C THR A 3 52.68 14.86 -18.45
N MET A 4 52.75 14.15 -17.32
CA MET A 4 52.67 12.69 -17.30
C MET A 4 51.37 12.24 -17.92
N ASP A 5 51.47 11.20 -18.75
CA ASP A 5 50.34 10.54 -19.39
C ASP A 5 49.44 9.88 -18.34
N VAL A 6 48.13 9.97 -18.52
CA VAL A 6 47.13 9.49 -17.55
C VAL A 6 47.24 7.96 -17.40
N GLU A 7 47.63 7.25 -18.46
CA GLU A 7 47.90 5.82 -18.40
C GLU A 7 49.10 5.46 -17.50
N GLU A 8 50.14 6.30 -17.50
CA GLU A 8 51.33 6.10 -16.66
C GLU A 8 51.03 6.38 -15.17
N GLN A 9 50.11 7.30 -14.90
CA GLN A 9 49.57 7.54 -13.55
C GLN A 9 48.73 6.36 -13.04
N LEU A 10 47.90 5.76 -13.91
CA LEU A 10 47.08 4.60 -13.56
C LEU A 10 47.93 3.35 -13.31
N GLN A 11 48.99 3.13 -14.09
CA GLN A 11 49.92 2.02 -13.89
C GLN A 11 50.69 2.08 -12.56
N ARG A 12 51.04 3.28 -12.07
CA ARG A 12 51.71 3.43 -10.76
C ARG A 12 50.80 3.14 -9.57
N MET A 13 49.49 3.24 -9.74
CA MET A 13 48.53 3.06 -8.66
C MET A 13 48.00 1.62 -8.52
N ASN A 14 48.41 0.68 -9.39
CA ASN A 14 48.01 -0.75 -9.33
C ASN A 14 46.49 -0.94 -9.11
N LEU A 15 45.67 -0.05 -9.69
CA LEU A 15 44.22 -0.11 -9.54
C LEU A 15 43.63 -0.99 -10.65
N THR A 16 43.20 -2.20 -10.28
CA THR A 16 42.56 -3.20 -11.14
C THR A 16 41.04 -3.28 -10.92
N SER A 17 40.49 -2.64 -9.88
CA SER A 17 39.04 -2.58 -9.64
C SER A 17 38.59 -1.26 -8.98
N LEU A 18 37.31 -0.94 -9.15
CA LEU A 18 36.67 0.23 -8.52
C LEU A 18 36.67 0.18 -6.98
N ASP A 19 36.85 -1.01 -6.39
CA ASP A 19 36.92 -1.17 -4.93
C ASP A 19 38.13 -0.45 -4.33
N GLN A 20 39.22 -0.33 -5.09
CA GLN A 20 40.45 0.30 -4.64
C GLN A 20 40.34 1.84 -4.61
N LEU A 21 39.27 2.41 -5.17
CA LEU A 21 38.95 3.84 -5.04
C LEU A 21 38.20 4.19 -3.74
N GLY A 22 37.91 3.20 -2.87
CA GLY A 22 37.21 3.44 -1.61
C GLY A 22 35.75 3.92 -1.79
N VAL A 23 35.24 3.90 -3.02
CA VAL A 23 33.84 4.21 -3.32
C VAL A 23 33.05 2.92 -3.08
N ALA A 24 32.64 2.70 -1.83
CA ALA A 24 31.65 1.67 -1.53
C ALA A 24 30.37 2.03 -2.30
N MET A 25 30.10 1.34 -3.40
CA MET A 25 28.82 1.44 -4.11
C MET A 25 27.76 0.82 -3.19
N GLN A 26 27.17 1.64 -2.32
CA GLN A 26 26.09 1.20 -1.45
C GLN A 26 24.91 0.77 -2.33
N SER A 27 24.69 -0.54 -2.46
CA SER A 27 23.53 -1.06 -3.17
C SER A 27 22.27 -0.66 -2.41
N GLN A 28 21.37 0.05 -3.07
CA GLN A 28 20.07 0.36 -2.50
C GLN A 28 19.30 -0.95 -2.25
N PRO A 29 18.61 -1.07 -1.10
CA PRO A 29 17.85 -2.28 -0.79
C PRO A 29 16.73 -2.52 -1.82
N SER A 30 16.52 -3.78 -2.18
CA SER A 30 15.43 -4.20 -3.07
C SER A 30 14.07 -4.12 -2.38
N GLN A 31 12.99 -3.91 -3.13
CA GLN A 31 11.63 -4.04 -2.60
C GLN A 31 11.30 -5.47 -2.10
N ARG A 32 12.06 -6.48 -2.56
CA ARG A 32 11.93 -7.88 -2.09
C ARG A 32 12.60 -8.13 -0.74
N GLU A 33 13.26 -7.13 -0.17
CA GLU A 33 13.85 -7.21 1.16
C GLU A 33 12.89 -6.60 2.17
N ASN A 34 12.64 -7.29 3.27
CA ASN A 34 11.90 -6.73 4.40
C ASN A 34 12.83 -5.81 5.19
N LEU A 35 12.54 -4.51 5.18
CA LEU A 35 13.37 -3.49 5.82
C LEU A 35 12.91 -3.15 7.24
N ARG A 36 11.65 -3.42 7.59
CA ARG A 36 11.06 -3.12 8.91
C ARG A 36 10.01 -4.15 9.28
N GLU A 37 9.97 -4.53 10.55
CA GLU A 37 9.03 -5.51 11.11
C GLU A 37 7.54 -5.17 10.86
N ASP A 38 7.20 -3.90 10.60
CA ASP A 38 5.84 -3.44 10.31
C ASP A 38 5.43 -3.51 8.83
N GLN A 39 6.31 -4.02 7.96
CA GLN A 39 5.99 -4.28 6.55
C GLN A 39 5.29 -5.64 6.36
N ILE A 40 4.43 -5.68 5.36
CA ILE A 40 3.72 -6.87 4.88
C ILE A 40 4.08 -7.15 3.42
N GLU A 41 4.05 -8.41 3.03
CA GLU A 41 4.25 -8.82 1.63
C GLU A 41 3.01 -8.47 0.79
N ASN A 42 3.24 -7.90 -0.40
CA ASN A 42 2.19 -7.63 -1.38
C ASN A 42 1.98 -8.84 -2.33
N SER A 43 1.04 -8.75 -3.27
CA SER A 43 0.72 -9.83 -4.21
C SER A 43 1.87 -10.24 -5.15
N GLU A 44 2.91 -9.43 -5.26
CA GLU A 44 4.07 -9.63 -6.17
C GLU A 44 5.36 -9.98 -5.41
N GLY A 45 5.26 -10.27 -4.11
CA GLY A 45 6.40 -10.65 -3.26
C GLY A 45 7.31 -9.48 -2.84
N GLY A 46 6.84 -8.24 -2.97
CA GLY A 46 7.51 -7.06 -2.45
C GLY A 46 6.95 -6.62 -1.09
N TYR A 47 7.75 -5.97 -0.25
CA TYR A 47 7.32 -5.50 1.07
C TYR A 47 6.78 -4.07 1.03
N VAL A 48 5.59 -3.87 1.63
CA VAL A 48 4.85 -2.60 1.70
C VAL A 48 4.22 -2.43 3.09
N TRP A 49 3.62 -1.27 3.38
CA TRP A 49 2.85 -1.09 4.61
C TRP A 49 1.36 -1.38 4.42
N ALA A 50 0.76 -1.98 5.44
CA ALA A 50 -0.68 -2.16 5.50
C ALA A 50 -1.40 -0.80 5.47
N VAL A 51 -2.46 -0.71 4.67
CA VAL A 51 -3.33 0.46 4.64
C VAL A 51 -4.15 0.49 5.92
N ASN A 52 -4.21 1.64 6.60
CA ASN A 52 -5.04 1.80 7.78
C ASN A 52 -6.55 1.69 7.46
N ASP A 53 -7.35 1.43 8.49
CA ASP A 53 -8.80 1.20 8.38
C ASP A 53 -9.53 2.33 7.65
N LEU A 54 -9.24 3.59 8.00
CA LEU A 54 -9.85 4.78 7.38
C LEU A 54 -9.61 4.83 5.88
N ASN A 55 -8.36 4.67 5.45
CA ASN A 55 -8.00 4.70 4.04
C ASN A 55 -8.57 3.49 3.29
N ARG A 56 -8.66 2.33 3.93
CA ARG A 56 -9.29 1.15 3.33
C ARG A 56 -10.79 1.39 3.11
N VAL A 57 -11.51 1.92 4.10
CA VAL A 57 -12.93 2.30 3.99
C VAL A 57 -13.12 3.27 2.84
N ARG A 58 -12.37 4.37 2.80
CA ARG A 58 -12.45 5.37 1.72
C ARG A 58 -12.22 4.78 0.34
N ARG A 59 -11.19 3.93 0.19
CA ARG A 59 -10.91 3.25 -1.10
C ARG A 59 -12.08 2.38 -1.53
N PHE A 60 -12.64 1.59 -0.63
CA PHE A 60 -13.80 0.75 -0.96
C PHE A 60 -15.03 1.60 -1.34
N LEU A 61 -15.32 2.65 -0.60
CA LEU A 61 -16.48 3.52 -0.85
C LEU A 61 -16.37 4.28 -2.18
N ILE A 62 -15.16 4.73 -2.56
CA ILE A 62 -14.94 5.55 -3.76
C ILE A 62 -14.67 4.69 -5.00
N LEU A 63 -13.80 3.68 -4.90
CA LEU A 63 -13.40 2.87 -6.07
C LEU A 63 -14.31 1.67 -6.27
N GLY A 64 -14.93 1.17 -5.20
CA GLY A 64 -15.65 -0.09 -5.21
C GLY A 64 -14.75 -1.28 -5.56
N THR A 65 -15.36 -2.32 -6.10
CA THR A 65 -14.68 -3.57 -6.49
C THR A 65 -14.99 -3.99 -7.92
N THR A 66 -15.83 -3.22 -8.62
CA THR A 66 -16.29 -3.50 -9.98
C THR A 66 -15.11 -3.60 -10.94
N GLY A 67 -15.07 -4.67 -11.74
CA GLY A 67 -13.97 -4.93 -12.68
C GLY A 67 -12.73 -5.55 -12.03
N GLY A 68 -12.72 -5.74 -10.71
CA GLY A 68 -11.60 -6.31 -9.99
C GLY A 68 -10.35 -5.43 -10.03
N SER A 69 -9.20 -6.07 -9.88
CA SER A 69 -7.88 -5.51 -10.17
C SER A 69 -7.12 -6.47 -11.06
N PHE A 70 -5.95 -6.05 -11.54
CA PHE A 70 -5.04 -6.96 -12.26
C PHE A 70 -4.71 -8.22 -11.45
N TYR A 71 -4.66 -8.11 -10.11
CA TYR A 71 -4.24 -9.17 -9.20
C TYR A 71 -5.40 -9.98 -8.57
N ALA A 72 -6.64 -9.50 -8.67
CA ALA A 72 -7.76 -10.10 -7.95
C ALA A 72 -9.11 -9.87 -8.63
N SER A 73 -9.98 -10.88 -8.60
CA SER A 73 -11.33 -10.78 -9.13
C SER A 73 -12.22 -9.83 -8.30
N GLU A 74 -13.28 -9.31 -8.91
CA GLU A 74 -14.31 -8.50 -8.25
C GLU A 74 -14.88 -9.20 -7.00
N LYS A 75 -15.16 -10.51 -7.10
CA LYS A 75 -15.69 -11.31 -5.98
C LYS A 75 -14.67 -11.39 -4.84
N THR A 76 -13.40 -11.62 -5.14
CA THR A 76 -12.32 -11.68 -4.15
C THR A 76 -12.20 -10.35 -3.41
N LEU A 77 -12.08 -9.24 -4.15
CA LEU A 77 -11.98 -7.90 -3.56
C LEU A 77 -13.21 -7.54 -2.73
N THR A 78 -14.41 -7.94 -3.17
CA THR A 78 -15.65 -7.69 -2.42
C THR A 78 -15.64 -8.42 -1.08
N MET A 79 -15.23 -9.69 -1.07
CA MET A 79 -15.15 -10.48 0.16
C MET A 79 -14.06 -9.96 1.10
N GLU A 80 -12.91 -9.54 0.59
CA GLU A 80 -11.83 -8.96 1.39
C GLU A 80 -12.24 -7.63 2.03
N ASN A 81 -12.93 -6.76 1.29
CA ASN A 81 -13.44 -5.50 1.85
C ASN A 81 -14.57 -5.76 2.85
N ALA A 82 -15.48 -6.68 2.57
CA ALA A 82 -16.55 -7.05 3.51
C ALA A 82 -16.00 -7.55 4.84
N LYS A 83 -15.00 -8.44 4.81
CA LYS A 83 -14.31 -8.93 6.02
C LYS A 83 -13.67 -7.79 6.79
N ALA A 84 -12.92 -6.92 6.11
CA ALA A 84 -12.28 -5.78 6.79
C ALA A 84 -13.30 -4.80 7.40
N LEU A 85 -14.43 -4.53 6.74
CA LEU A 85 -15.48 -3.70 7.32
C LEU A 85 -16.09 -4.35 8.57
N ILE A 86 -16.31 -5.67 8.55
CA ILE A 86 -16.77 -6.42 9.73
C ILE A 86 -15.75 -6.32 10.86
N ASP A 87 -14.46 -6.54 10.58
CA ASP A 87 -13.39 -6.43 11.59
C ASP A 87 -13.33 -5.03 12.22
N ILE A 88 -13.51 -3.97 11.42
CA ILE A 88 -13.57 -2.57 11.91
C ILE A 88 -14.77 -2.37 12.84
N ILE A 89 -15.94 -2.90 12.49
CA ILE A 89 -17.15 -2.82 13.31
C ILE A 89 -16.98 -3.61 14.62
N GLU A 90 -16.41 -4.82 14.56
CA GLU A 90 -16.17 -5.66 15.73
C GLU A 90 -15.14 -5.05 16.69
N LYS A 91 -14.18 -4.28 16.19
CA LYS A 91 -13.25 -3.46 16.99
C LYS A 91 -13.90 -2.22 17.64
N GLY A 92 -15.18 -1.96 17.37
CA GLY A 92 -15.91 -0.80 17.92
C GLY A 92 -15.75 0.49 17.12
N ASN A 93 -15.21 0.42 15.90
CA ASN A 93 -14.98 1.59 15.04
C ASN A 93 -16.06 1.76 13.96
N GLY A 94 -17.27 1.21 14.17
CA GLY A 94 -18.36 1.30 13.19
C GLY A 94 -18.78 2.74 12.86
N ALA A 95 -18.71 3.65 13.84
CA ALA A 95 -19.01 5.07 13.69
C ALA A 95 -18.15 5.75 12.60
N LEU A 96 -16.90 5.32 12.46
CA LEU A 96 -15.98 5.81 11.42
C LEU A 96 -16.53 5.49 10.03
N ILE A 97 -17.05 4.28 9.82
CA ILE A 97 -17.61 3.86 8.53
C ILE A 97 -18.86 4.69 8.21
N LEU A 98 -19.77 4.85 9.18
CA LEU A 98 -21.00 5.63 8.99
C LEU A 98 -20.68 7.10 8.65
N ARG A 99 -19.71 7.70 9.33
CA ARG A 99 -19.26 9.06 9.04
C ARG A 99 -18.74 9.18 7.59
N GLU A 100 -17.87 8.28 7.18
CA GLU A 100 -17.32 8.30 5.82
C GLU A 100 -18.38 8.03 4.75
N ILE A 101 -19.36 7.15 5.04
CA ILE A 101 -20.53 6.93 4.16
C ILE A 101 -21.28 8.24 3.94
N VAL A 102 -21.60 8.98 5.02
CA VAL A 102 -22.33 10.24 4.94
C VAL A 102 -21.52 11.29 4.16
N GLU A 103 -20.25 11.50 4.53
CA GLU A 103 -19.38 12.47 3.87
C GLU A 103 -19.23 12.16 2.36
N ILE A 104 -18.92 10.92 1.98
CA ILE A 104 -18.73 10.54 0.57
C ILE A 104 -20.01 10.65 -0.24
N SER A 105 -21.15 10.26 0.34
CA SER A 105 -22.44 10.28 -0.33
C SER A 105 -22.92 11.70 -0.57
N LEU A 106 -22.90 12.56 0.46
CA LEU A 106 -23.39 13.94 0.36
C LEU A 106 -22.49 14.81 -0.52
N ASP A 107 -21.17 14.63 -0.46
CA ASP A 107 -20.22 15.35 -1.31
C ASP A 107 -20.14 14.79 -2.74
N GLY A 108 -20.80 13.65 -3.01
CA GLY A 108 -20.79 13.02 -4.34
C GLY A 108 -19.42 12.54 -4.80
N ARG A 109 -18.53 12.12 -3.88
CA ARG A 109 -17.13 11.75 -4.21
C ARG A 109 -16.99 10.38 -4.86
N ALA A 110 -17.98 9.51 -4.69
CA ALA A 110 -18.02 8.20 -5.34
C ALA A 110 -18.76 8.28 -6.69
N PRO A 111 -18.25 7.64 -7.76
CA PRO A 111 -18.87 7.67 -9.08
C PRO A 111 -20.21 6.90 -9.13
N ASN A 112 -20.44 5.98 -8.18
CA ASN A 112 -21.72 5.31 -7.95
C ASN A 112 -21.90 4.98 -6.47
N GLN A 113 -23.12 4.61 -6.07
CA GLN A 113 -23.47 4.37 -4.66
C GLN A 113 -23.49 2.88 -4.26
N ASN A 114 -23.10 1.95 -5.12
CA ASN A 114 -23.22 0.51 -4.83
C ASN A 114 -22.40 0.12 -3.60
N SER A 115 -21.14 0.53 -3.55
CA SER A 115 -20.25 0.24 -2.42
C SER A 115 -20.64 0.98 -1.14
N THR A 116 -21.13 2.22 -1.26
CA THR A 116 -21.68 2.99 -0.14
C THR A 116 -22.89 2.31 0.48
N LEU A 117 -23.86 1.89 -0.33
CA LEU A 117 -25.05 1.18 0.12
C LEU A 117 -24.72 -0.20 0.69
N PHE A 118 -23.76 -0.92 0.09
CA PHE A 118 -23.28 -2.19 0.61
C PHE A 118 -22.66 -2.04 2.01
N ALA A 119 -21.78 -1.06 2.20
CA ALA A 119 -21.18 -0.78 3.51
C ALA A 119 -22.24 -0.36 4.54
N LEU A 120 -23.23 0.45 4.15
CA LEU A 120 -24.34 0.83 5.01
C LEU A 120 -25.18 -0.38 5.42
N ALA A 121 -25.46 -1.31 4.51
CA ALA A 121 -26.19 -2.54 4.81
C ALA A 121 -25.44 -3.43 5.81
N LEU A 122 -24.11 -3.53 5.69
CA LEU A 122 -23.27 -4.23 6.68
C LEU A 122 -23.33 -3.58 8.06
N CYS A 123 -23.30 -2.24 8.12
CA CYS A 123 -23.43 -1.51 9.38
C CYS A 123 -24.81 -1.76 10.01
N ALA A 124 -25.89 -1.66 9.23
CA ALA A 124 -27.27 -1.86 9.69
C ALA A 124 -27.55 -3.29 10.18
N ARG A 125 -26.89 -4.30 9.60
CA ARG A 125 -27.01 -5.70 10.02
C ARG A 125 -26.20 -6.01 11.29
N SER A 126 -25.19 -5.21 11.59
CA SER A 126 -24.31 -5.45 12.73
C SER A 126 -25.04 -5.18 14.04
N ARG A 127 -25.03 -6.18 14.95
CA ARG A 127 -25.77 -6.15 16.23
C ARG A 127 -25.11 -5.31 17.32
N ASN A 128 -23.94 -4.75 17.04
CA ASN A 128 -23.16 -3.99 18.01
C ASN A 128 -23.75 -2.57 18.13
N HIS A 129 -24.28 -2.25 19.32
CA HIS A 129 -24.95 -0.99 19.64
C HIS A 129 -24.00 0.22 19.79
N ASN A 130 -22.70 0.05 19.56
CA ASN A 130 -21.70 1.11 19.71
C ASN A 130 -21.37 1.70 18.33
N PHE A 131 -22.27 2.57 17.86
CA PHE A 131 -22.01 3.55 16.80
C PHE A 131 -22.03 4.95 17.41
#